data_AF-A0A9D8BD00-F1
#
_entry.id   AF-A0A9D8BD00-F1
#
_cell.length_a   1.000
_cell.length_b   1.000
_cell.length_c   1.000
_cell.angle_alpha   90.00
_cell.angle_beta   90.00
_cell.angle_gamma   90.00
#
_symmetry.space_group_name_H-M   'P 1'
#
loop_
_entity.id
_entity.type
_entity.pdbx_description
1 polymer ?
#
loop_
_entity_poly.entity_id
_entity_poly.type
_entity_poly.pdbx_seq_one_letter_code
_entity_poly.pdbx_strand_id
1 'polypeptide(L)'
;MKKIWIATLAIAVMAIALVGLAGCSDESTFDQGSIVVNTNSQQTGISVSGEGKVYATPDLAILIIGVEAQAKTVAEANTQAADAMNALLKALKDAGLQDKDIQTS
;
A
#
# COMPACT_ATOMS: atom_id res chain seq x y z
N MET A 1 -41.72 13.56 50.42
CA MET A 1 -41.29 14.26 51.65
C MET A 1 -41.76 13.41 52.84
N LYS A 2 -41.06 12.39 53.30
CA LYS A 2 -39.89 12.40 54.18
C LYS A 2 -39.42 10.96 53.98
N LYS A 3 -38.25 10.74 53.47
CA LYS A 3 -37.04 11.13 54.13
C LYS A 3 -36.24 11.58 52.93
N ILE A 4 -36.01 12.89 52.73
CA ILE A 4 -34.74 13.46 52.16
C ILE A 4 -33.78 13.61 53.36
N TRP A 5 -33.85 12.56 54.16
CA TRP A 5 -33.50 12.31 55.53
C TRP A 5 -33.26 10.78 55.60
N ILE A 6 -33.11 9.96 54.54
CA ILE A 6 -32.32 10.02 53.28
C ILE A 6 -31.04 10.78 53.45
N ALA A 7 -30.06 10.06 52.95
CA ALA A 7 -28.78 10.53 52.52
C ALA A 7 -27.97 11.11 53.66
N THR A 8 -28.34 12.25 54.21
CA THR A 8 -27.49 13.02 55.13
C THR A 8 -27.14 12.26 56.40
N LEU A 9 -28.12 11.62 57.07
CA LEU A 9 -27.87 10.96 58.35
C LEU A 9 -27.15 9.61 58.23
N ALA A 10 -27.27 8.91 57.11
CA ALA A 10 -26.58 7.63 56.94
C ALA A 10 -25.26 7.75 56.16
N ILE A 11 -25.12 8.69 55.22
CA ILE A 11 -23.83 9.00 54.57
C ILE A 11 -22.81 9.48 55.62
N ALA A 12 -23.24 10.23 56.63
CA ALA A 12 -22.39 10.62 57.76
C ALA A 12 -21.96 9.41 58.62
N VAL A 13 -22.86 8.44 58.86
CA VAL A 13 -22.54 7.20 59.59
C VAL A 13 -21.66 6.25 58.74
N MET A 14 -21.83 6.25 57.42
CA MET A 14 -21.03 5.46 56.48
C MET A 14 -19.62 6.02 56.29
N ALA A 15 -19.45 7.35 56.33
CA ALA A 15 -18.13 7.98 56.26
C ALA A 15 -17.28 7.70 57.50
N ILE A 16 -17.90 7.55 58.68
CA ILE A 16 -17.18 7.29 59.93
C ILE A 16 -16.88 5.78 60.12
N ALA A 17 -17.68 4.89 59.53
CA ALA A 17 -17.39 3.45 59.52
C ALA A 17 -16.26 3.05 58.54
N LEU A 18 -16.00 3.84 57.50
CA LEU A 18 -14.95 3.54 56.51
C LEU A 18 -13.52 3.86 56.98
N VAL A 19 -13.34 4.60 58.08
CA VAL A 19 -12.00 5.02 58.56
C VAL A 19 -11.59 4.30 59.85
N GLY A 20 -12.51 3.52 60.46
CA GLY A 20 -12.30 2.90 61.78
C GLY A 20 -11.81 1.45 61.79
N LEU A 21 -11.77 0.75 60.66
CA LEU A 21 -11.35 -0.67 60.60
C LEU A 21 -10.03 -0.86 59.85
N ALA A 22 -9.01 -0.11 60.27
CA ALA A 22 -7.65 -0.63 60.22
C ALA A 22 -7.52 -1.73 61.29
N GLY A 23 -7.89 -2.97 60.93
CA GLY A 23 -7.80 -4.14 61.80
C GLY A 23 -7.91 -5.42 60.95
N CYS A 24 -6.77 -6.09 60.79
CA CYS A 24 -6.51 -7.23 59.90
C CYS A 24 -7.55 -8.38 59.95
N SER A 25 -7.86 -8.94 58.77
CA SER A 25 -8.01 -10.39 58.59
C SER A 25 -7.95 -10.81 57.11
N ASP A 26 -7.11 -11.82 56.88
CA ASP A 26 -7.19 -12.91 55.90
C ASP A 26 -6.88 -12.68 54.41
N GLU A 27 -5.62 -13.03 54.08
CA GLU A 27 -5.27 -14.20 53.27
C GLU A 27 -6.06 -14.44 51.97
N SER A 28 -5.38 -14.29 50.82
CA SER A 28 -5.59 -15.14 49.64
C SER A 28 -4.43 -14.98 48.64
N THR A 29 -3.58 -16.00 48.64
CA THR A 29 -2.70 -16.49 47.57
C THR A 29 -3.28 -16.35 46.16
N PHE A 30 -2.62 -15.62 45.25
CA PHE A 30 -2.57 -15.82 43.78
C PHE A 30 -1.35 -15.03 43.26
N ASP A 31 -0.25 -15.69 42.90
CA ASP A 31 0.06 -16.31 41.60
C ASP A 31 0.18 -15.30 40.44
N GLN A 32 1.34 -15.38 39.81
CA GLN A 32 1.77 -14.65 38.63
C GLN A 32 1.79 -13.13 38.80
N GLY A 33 2.78 -12.68 39.59
CA GLY A 33 3.38 -11.36 39.39
C GLY A 33 3.60 -11.17 37.91
N SER A 34 2.78 -10.29 37.32
CA SER A 34 2.90 -9.86 35.95
C SER A 34 4.34 -9.40 35.76
N ILE A 35 5.12 -10.17 34.98
CA ILE A 35 6.30 -9.60 34.37
C ILE A 35 5.75 -8.55 33.41
N VAL A 36 5.62 -7.33 33.92
CA VAL A 36 5.58 -6.15 33.07
C VAL A 36 6.98 -6.07 32.48
N VAL A 37 7.19 -6.79 31.35
CA VAL A 37 8.29 -6.47 30.46
C VAL A 37 7.96 -5.08 29.96
N ASN A 38 8.43 -4.08 30.71
CA ASN A 38 8.49 -2.73 30.21
C ASN A 38 9.54 -2.80 29.11
N THR A 39 9.08 -3.09 27.90
CA THR A 39 9.82 -2.86 26.67
C THR A 39 9.94 -1.34 26.47
N ASN A 40 10.51 -0.63 27.45
CA ASN A 40 11.43 0.47 27.18
C ASN A 40 12.62 -0.14 26.45
N SER A 41 12.34 -0.59 25.22
CA SER A 41 13.31 -0.70 24.18
C SER A 41 13.97 0.66 24.15
N GLN A 42 15.17 0.72 24.68
CA GLN A 42 16.08 1.83 24.45
C GLN A 42 16.27 1.86 22.93
N GLN A 43 15.36 2.54 22.24
CA GLN A 43 15.32 2.61 20.79
C GLN A 43 16.43 3.56 20.38
N THR A 44 17.66 3.04 20.46
CA THR A 44 18.88 3.75 20.13
C THR A 44 19.11 3.55 18.65
N GLY A 45 18.73 4.54 17.86
CA GLY A 45 18.86 4.50 16.42
C GLY A 45 18.38 5.80 15.78
N ILE A 46 19.08 6.23 14.73
CA ILE A 46 18.68 7.40 13.95
C ILE A 46 17.70 6.89 12.89
N SER A 47 16.45 7.31 12.97
CA SER A 47 15.45 7.03 11.94
C SER A 47 15.43 8.19 10.95
N VAL A 48 15.70 7.91 9.69
CA VAL A 48 15.63 8.88 8.60
C VAL A 48 14.63 8.37 7.59
N SER A 49 13.67 9.21 7.23
CA SER A 49 12.81 8.99 6.08
C SER A 49 13.21 9.97 4.99
N GLY A 50 13.28 9.48 3.76
CA GLY A 50 13.61 10.29 2.59
C GLY A 50 12.72 9.87 1.44
N GLU A 51 12.18 10.86 0.73
CA GLU A 51 11.42 10.66 -0.50
C GLU A 51 12.29 11.08 -1.68
N GLY A 52 12.49 10.19 -2.64
CA GLY A 52 13.17 10.48 -3.90
C GLY A 52 12.16 10.55 -5.03
N LYS A 53 12.11 11.68 -5.74
CA LYS A 53 11.38 11.83 -6.99
C LYS A 53 12.37 12.07 -8.13
N VAL A 54 12.20 11.37 -9.23
CA VAL A 54 12.98 11.57 -10.46
C VAL A 54 12.00 11.84 -11.59
N TYR A 55 12.27 12.88 -12.35
CA TYR A 55 11.55 13.21 -13.57
C TYR A 55 12.50 13.02 -14.74
N ALA A 56 12.06 12.24 -15.72
CA ALA A 56 12.80 12.01 -16.95
C ALA A 56 11.87 12.27 -18.13
N THR A 57 12.41 12.87 -19.19
CA THR A 57 11.70 13.04 -20.45
C THR A 57 11.79 11.73 -21.23
N PRO A 58 10.68 11.16 -21.73
CA PRO A 58 10.72 9.97 -22.57
C PRO A 58 11.47 10.25 -23.87
N ASP A 59 12.36 9.33 -24.26
CA ASP A 59 13.25 9.45 -25.42
C ASP A 59 13.10 8.30 -26.43
N LEU A 60 12.20 7.35 -26.19
CA LEU A 60 11.98 6.17 -27.03
C LEU A 60 10.49 5.94 -27.30
N ALA A 61 10.18 5.60 -28.56
CA ALA A 61 8.85 5.19 -29.00
C ALA A 61 8.93 3.85 -29.76
N ILE A 62 8.03 2.92 -29.45
CA ILE A 62 7.89 1.64 -30.14
C ILE A 62 6.54 1.64 -30.86
N LEU A 63 6.56 1.45 -32.17
CA LEU A 63 5.37 1.40 -33.00
C LEU A 63 5.22 0.00 -33.60
N ILE A 64 3.98 -0.51 -33.59
CA ILE A 64 3.62 -1.78 -34.23
C ILE A 64 2.72 -1.44 -35.41
N ILE A 65 3.17 -1.76 -36.62
CA ILE A 65 2.47 -1.47 -37.87
C ILE A 65 2.20 -2.80 -38.56
N GLY A 66 0.94 -3.05 -38.92
CA GLY A 66 0.52 -4.22 -39.69
C GLY A 66 0.22 -3.86 -41.13
N VAL A 67 0.42 -4.81 -42.04
CA VAL A 67 -0.03 -4.75 -43.43
C VAL A 67 -1.16 -5.76 -43.61
N GLU A 68 -2.30 -5.27 -44.10
CA GLU A 68 -3.44 -6.11 -44.45
C GLU A 68 -3.75 -5.94 -45.95
N ALA A 69 -3.99 -7.05 -46.64
CA ALA A 69 -4.41 -7.04 -48.02
C ALA A 69 -5.58 -8.01 -48.23
N GLN A 70 -6.55 -7.59 -49.03
CA GLN A 70 -7.73 -8.39 -49.36
C GLN A 70 -7.86 -8.50 -50.88
N ALA A 71 -7.98 -9.73 -51.37
CA ALA A 71 -8.17 -10.01 -52.79
C ALA A 71 -9.08 -11.22 -53.00
N LYS A 72 -9.48 -11.45 -54.26
CA LYS A 72 -10.33 -12.59 -54.63
C LYS A 72 -9.64 -13.93 -54.42
N THR A 73 -8.32 -13.96 -54.58
CA THR A 73 -7.51 -15.16 -54.39
C THR A 73 -6.47 -14.92 -53.31
N VAL A 74 -6.10 -16.00 -52.61
CA VAL A 74 -5.04 -15.95 -51.58
C VAL A 74 -3.71 -15.53 -52.19
N ALA A 75 -3.41 -15.98 -53.41
CA ALA A 75 -2.16 -15.63 -54.10
C ALA A 75 -2.05 -14.13 -54.33
N GLU A 76 -3.10 -13.49 -54.87
CA GLU A 76 -3.13 -12.05 -55.09
C GLU A 76 -3.05 -11.26 -53.79
N ALA A 77 -3.77 -11.68 -52.75
CA ALA A 77 -3.73 -11.01 -51.44
C ALA A 77 -2.31 -11.05 -50.85
N ASN A 78 -1.64 -12.19 -50.96
CA ASN A 78 -0.29 -12.37 -50.43
C ASN A 78 0.74 -11.54 -51.21
N THR A 79 0.63 -11.48 -52.54
CA THR A 79 1.46 -10.59 -53.36
C THR A 79 1.24 -9.11 -53.00
N GLN A 80 0.00 -8.67 -52.87
CA GLN A 80 -0.30 -7.29 -52.47
C GLN A 80 0.22 -6.96 -51.07
N ALA A 81 0.11 -7.89 -50.12
CA ALA A 81 0.66 -7.71 -48.78
C ALA A 81 2.19 -7.59 -48.80
N ALA A 82 2.88 -8.44 -49.57
CA ALA A 82 4.33 -8.39 -49.72
C ALA A 82 4.79 -7.07 -50.35
N ASP A 83 4.10 -6.61 -51.40
CA ASP A 83 4.42 -5.35 -52.08
C ASP A 83 4.21 -4.14 -51.17
N ALA A 84 3.09 -4.12 -50.43
CA ALA A 84 2.81 -3.06 -49.46
C ALA A 84 3.84 -3.05 -48.30
N MET A 85 4.28 -4.21 -47.84
CA MET A 85 5.31 -4.33 -46.81
C MET A 85 6.67 -3.82 -47.30
N ASN A 86 7.05 -4.13 -48.54
CA ASN A 86 8.26 -3.59 -49.16
C ASN A 86 8.21 -2.07 -49.32
N ALA A 87 7.05 -1.53 -49.72
CA ALA A 87 6.85 -0.09 -49.83
C ALA A 87 6.95 0.61 -48.46
N LEU A 88 6.37 0.02 -47.41
CA LEU A 88 6.48 0.51 -46.04
C LEU A 88 7.96 0.56 -45.60
N LEU A 89 8.69 -0.55 -45.77
CA LEU A 89 10.11 -0.62 -45.41
C LEU A 89 10.93 0.46 -46.14
N LYS A 90 10.67 0.66 -47.43
CA LYS A 90 11.33 1.70 -48.21
C LYS A 90 11.03 3.09 -47.65
N ALA A 91 9.76 3.39 -47.36
CA ALA A 91 9.36 4.68 -46.81
C ALA A 91 10.01 4.96 -45.44
N LEU A 92 10.13 3.94 -44.58
CA LEU A 92 10.78 4.06 -43.28
C LEU A 92 12.29 4.33 -43.42
N LYS A 93 12.97 3.64 -44.35
CA LYS A 93 14.38 3.90 -44.65
C LYS A 93 14.59 5.29 -45.24
N ASP A 94 13.72 5.72 -46.15
CA ASP A 94 13.76 7.06 -46.75
C ASP A 94 13.50 8.15 -45.70
N ALA A 95 12.71 7.86 -44.66
CA ALA A 95 12.50 8.72 -43.49
C ALA A 95 13.71 8.78 -42.54
N GLY A 96 14.78 8.04 -42.81
CA GLY A 96 16.03 8.05 -42.05
C GLY A 96 16.08 7.06 -40.89
N LEU A 97 15.12 6.13 -40.79
CA LEU A 97 15.22 5.04 -39.81
C LEU A 97 16.33 4.07 -40.21
N GLN A 98 17.13 3.65 -39.23
CA GLN A 98 18.18 2.67 -39.45
C GLN A 98 17.60 1.26 -39.45
N ASP A 99 18.23 0.33 -40.18
CA ASP A 99 17.78 -1.06 -40.25
C ASP A 99 17.72 -1.74 -38.87
N LYS A 100 18.56 -1.31 -37.91
CA LYS A 100 18.53 -1.82 -36.52
C LYS A 100 17.24 -1.48 -35.77
N ASP A 101 16.52 -0.44 -36.20
CA ASP A 101 15.31 0.08 -35.55
C ASP A 101 14.03 -0.49 -36.19
N ILE A 102 14.16 -1.33 -37.22
CA ILE A 102 13.04 -1.97 -37.92
C ILE A 102 13.08 -3.48 -37.62
N GLN A 103 11.94 -4.02 -37.19
CA GLN A 103 11.78 -5.46 -36.92
C GLN A 103 10.52 -5.98 -37.60
N THR A 104 10.61 -7.15 -38.22
CA THR A 104 9.50 -7.85 -38.90
C THR A 104 9.32 -9.24 -38.30
N SER A 105 8.07 -9.67 -38.11
CA SER A 105 7.71 -10.99 -37.57
C SER A 105 7.65 -12.11 -38.61
#